data_AF-A0A0B4XSG0-F1
#
_entry.id   AF-A0A0B4XSG0-F1
#
_cell.length_a   1.000
_cell.length_b   1.000
_cell.length_c   1.000
_cell.angle_alpha   90.00
_cell.angle_beta   90.00
_cell.angle_gamma   90.00
#
_symmetry.space_group_name_H-M   'P 1'
#
loop_
_entity.id
_entity.type
_entity.pdbx_description
1 polymer ?
#
loop_
_entity_poly.entity_id
_entity_poly.type
_entity_poly.pdbx_seq_one_letter_code
_entity_poly.pdbx_strand_id
1 'polypeptide(L)'
;MDKETKSCHFCGEEILAVAQKCKHCGSSLDSPVKLSKGFGGSILGTPIIIGLLALVIVSGLPDSQAGLLLTNTMIFLCIGLTAIFIALEVRKARSLQPAPASTGPFIWFIATCLIWGIAYPFYAWKRQEYGYRKRLWSGLCVTLFFVISMATTIALLEERSNTPQQQFRDLINEMELEGW
;
A
#
# COMPACT_ATOMS: atom_id res chain seq x y z
N MET A 1 43.47 21.98 -17.17
CA MET A 1 42.05 22.31 -17.41
C MET A 1 41.24 21.49 -16.43
N ASP A 2 40.87 22.10 -15.31
CA ASP A 2 39.98 21.47 -14.34
C ASP A 2 38.60 21.36 -14.98
N LYS A 3 38.12 20.12 -15.17
CA LYS A 3 36.81 19.88 -15.74
C LYS A 3 35.80 20.15 -14.63
N GLU A 4 34.96 21.15 -14.81
CA GLU A 4 33.85 21.42 -13.89
C GLU A 4 33.00 20.15 -13.73
N THR A 5 32.77 19.76 -12.47
CA THR A 5 31.94 18.64 -12.08
C THR A 5 30.67 19.16 -11.40
N LYS A 6 29.58 18.40 -11.51
CA LYS A 6 28.32 18.61 -10.79
C LYS A 6 27.94 17.31 -10.10
N SER A 7 27.22 17.37 -8.99
CA SER A 7 26.66 16.16 -8.37
C SER A 7 25.43 15.69 -9.16
N CYS A 8 25.31 14.39 -9.38
CA CYS A 8 24.12 13.80 -9.98
C CYS A 8 22.95 13.88 -8.99
N HIS A 9 21.84 14.51 -9.36
CA HIS A 9 20.67 14.66 -8.48
C HIS A 9 19.97 13.32 -8.17
N PHE A 10 20.35 12.24 -8.87
CA PHE A 10 19.78 10.91 -8.73
C PHE A 10 20.61 9.99 -7.82
N CYS A 11 21.92 9.86 -8.07
CA CYS A 11 22.81 8.98 -7.30
C CYS A 11 23.76 9.71 -6.34
N GLY A 12 23.84 11.04 -6.41
CA GLY A 12 24.74 11.85 -5.57
C GLY A 12 26.21 11.87 -6.03
N GLU A 13 26.60 11.02 -6.99
CA GLU A 13 27.97 10.93 -7.47
C GLU A 13 28.38 12.13 -8.33
N GLU A 14 29.67 12.47 -8.29
CA GLU A 14 30.24 13.54 -9.10
C GLU A 14 30.35 13.13 -10.57
N ILE A 15 29.76 13.94 -11.43
CA ILE A 15 29.72 13.76 -12.88
C ILE A 15 30.21 15.03 -13.56
N LEU A 16 30.63 14.92 -14.82
CA LEU A 16 31.01 16.09 -15.60
C LEU A 16 29.85 17.09 -15.71
N ALA A 17 30.13 18.39 -15.58
CA ALA A 17 29.11 19.44 -15.70
C ALA A 17 28.36 19.36 -17.04
N VAL A 18 29.07 18.97 -18.10
CA VAL A 18 28.56 18.80 -19.47
C VAL A 18 27.88 17.43 -19.70
N ALA A 19 27.85 16.54 -18.70
CA ALA A 19 27.24 15.23 -18.87
C ALA A 19 25.73 15.35 -19.09
N GLN A 20 25.26 14.85 -20.23
CA GLN A 20 23.83 14.67 -20.55
C GLN A 20 23.26 13.39 -19.93
N LYS A 21 24.12 12.43 -19.56
CA LYS A 21 23.75 11.15 -18.95
C LYS A 21 24.75 10.78 -17.87
N CYS A 22 24.28 10.32 -16.73
CA CYS A 22 25.15 9.88 -15.64
C CYS A 22 25.83 8.55 -16.01
N LYS A 23 27.17 8.47 -15.89
CA LYS A 23 27.92 7.22 -16.14
C LYS A 23 27.66 6.14 -15.07
N HIS A 24 27.22 6.56 -13.88
CA HIS A 24 27.05 5.69 -12.73
C HIS A 24 25.67 5.06 -12.68
N CYS A 25 24.60 5.87 -12.77
CA CYS A 25 23.23 5.40 -12.71
C CYS A 25 22.50 5.38 -14.06
N GLY A 26 23.10 5.92 -15.13
CA GLY A 26 22.52 5.88 -16.48
C GLY A 26 21.33 6.84 -16.69
N SER A 27 20.97 7.67 -15.70
CA SER A 27 19.89 8.65 -15.82
C SER A 27 20.28 9.81 -16.74
N SER A 28 19.37 10.23 -17.62
CA SER A 28 19.54 11.44 -18.43
C SER A 28 19.33 12.71 -17.59
N LEU A 29 20.24 13.67 -17.74
CA LEU A 29 20.33 14.93 -17.00
C LEU A 29 19.82 16.13 -17.81
N ASP A 30 19.67 15.95 -19.12
CA ASP A 30 19.38 17.01 -20.10
C ASP A 30 17.90 17.38 -20.25
N SER A 31 17.00 16.64 -19.61
CA SER A 31 15.58 16.97 -19.64
C SER A 31 15.15 17.49 -18.28
N PRO A 32 14.50 18.68 -18.18
CA PRO A 32 13.63 18.93 -17.04
C PRO A 32 12.60 17.82 -17.08
N VAL A 33 12.76 16.82 -16.20
CA VAL A 33 11.89 15.66 -16.15
C VAL A 33 10.49 16.23 -15.94
N LYS A 34 9.70 16.30 -17.01
CA LYS A 34 8.29 16.66 -16.93
C LYS A 34 7.73 15.64 -15.98
N LEU A 35 7.43 16.09 -14.76
CA LEU A 35 6.97 15.27 -13.66
C LEU A 35 5.64 14.68 -14.10
N SER A 36 5.70 13.56 -14.83
CA SER A 36 4.49 12.97 -15.38
C SER A 36 3.63 12.62 -14.19
N LYS A 37 2.38 13.09 -14.18
CA LYS A 37 1.44 12.82 -13.09
C LYS A 37 1.34 11.29 -12.97
N GLY A 38 1.99 10.75 -11.94
CA GLY A 38 2.03 9.32 -11.66
C GLY A 38 0.71 8.85 -11.06
N PHE A 39 0.59 7.55 -10.83
CA PHE A 39 -0.56 6.95 -10.14
C PHE A 39 -0.53 7.18 -8.63
N GLY A 40 0.35 8.07 -8.14
CA GLY A 40 0.57 8.31 -6.72
C GLY A 40 -0.66 8.78 -5.94
N GLY A 41 -1.63 9.43 -6.58
CA GLY A 41 -2.91 9.73 -5.93
C GLY A 41 -3.72 8.45 -5.72
N SER A 42 -3.91 7.67 -6.78
CA SER A 42 -4.66 6.41 -6.77
C SER A 42 -4.04 5.38 -5.81
N ILE A 43 -2.72 5.20 -5.83
CA ILE A 43 -2.01 4.24 -4.96
C ILE A 43 -2.23 4.56 -3.48
N LEU A 44 -2.34 5.84 -3.10
CA LEU A 44 -2.59 6.26 -1.72
C LEU A 44 -4.08 6.25 -1.36
N GLY A 45 -4.95 6.58 -2.30
CA GLY A 45 -6.39 6.62 -2.06
C GLY A 45 -7.01 5.24 -1.90
N THR A 46 -6.54 4.22 -2.63
CA THR A 46 -7.17 2.89 -2.67
C THR A 46 -7.36 2.25 -1.29
N PRO A 47 -6.33 2.13 -0.41
CA PRO A 47 -6.51 1.50 0.89
C PRO A 47 -7.43 2.31 1.82
N ILE A 48 -7.40 3.64 1.74
CA ILE A 48 -8.27 4.50 2.56
C ILE A 48 -9.73 4.26 2.17
N ILE A 49 -10.03 4.32 0.88
CA ILE A 49 -11.40 4.16 0.36
C ILE A 49 -11.93 2.77 0.71
N ILE A 50 -11.14 1.72 0.51
CA ILE A 50 -11.55 0.34 0.81
C ILE A 50 -11.74 0.14 2.32
N GLY A 51 -10.85 0.69 3.16
CA GLY A 51 -10.99 0.61 4.62
C GLY A 51 -12.28 1.28 5.13
N LEU A 52 -12.55 2.51 4.68
CA LEU A 52 -13.79 3.22 5.02
C LEU A 52 -15.03 2.48 4.53
N LEU A 53 -14.98 1.95 3.31
CA LEU A 53 -16.09 1.19 2.74
C LEU A 53 -16.37 -0.09 3.55
N ALA A 54 -15.31 -0.81 3.97
CA ALA A 54 -15.44 -1.99 4.80
C ALA A 54 -16.11 -1.66 6.15
N LEU A 55 -15.70 -0.57 6.81
CA LEU A 55 -16.32 -0.12 8.06
C LEU A 55 -17.82 0.14 7.91
N VAL A 56 -18.20 0.88 6.86
CA VAL A 56 -19.61 1.23 6.60
C VAL A 56 -20.44 -0.03 6.30
N ILE A 57 -19.95 -0.92 5.43
CA ILE A 57 -20.72 -2.10 5.04
C ILE A 57 -20.85 -3.08 6.22
N VAL A 58 -19.75 -3.37 6.92
CA VAL A 58 -19.77 -4.30 8.07
C VAL A 58 -20.73 -3.79 9.15
N SER A 59 -20.76 -2.48 9.40
CA SER A 59 -21.68 -1.90 10.39
C SER A 59 -23.15 -2.20 10.09
N GLY A 60 -23.54 -2.32 8.81
CA GLY A 60 -24.92 -2.58 8.40
C GLY A 60 -25.31 -4.06 8.21
N LEU A 61 -24.35 -5.01 8.26
CA LEU A 61 -24.64 -6.42 8.02
C LEU A 61 -25.11 -7.15 9.29
N PRO A 62 -26.28 -7.81 9.28
CA PRO A 62 -26.75 -8.56 10.46
C PRO A 62 -25.96 -9.85 10.69
N ASP A 63 -25.42 -10.45 9.63
CA ASP A 63 -24.72 -11.73 9.69
C ASP A 63 -23.20 -11.55 9.82
N SER A 64 -22.62 -12.17 10.84
CA SER A 64 -21.18 -12.12 11.14
C SER A 64 -20.35 -12.95 10.14
N GLN A 65 -20.89 -14.07 9.62
CA GLN A 65 -20.17 -14.92 8.69
C GLN A 65 -20.01 -14.25 7.31
N ALA A 66 -21.10 -13.69 6.77
CA ALA A 66 -21.04 -12.87 5.55
C ALA A 66 -20.14 -11.64 5.72
N GLY A 67 -20.18 -10.99 6.89
CA GLY A 67 -19.31 -9.86 7.21
C GLY A 67 -17.82 -10.20 7.18
N LEU A 68 -17.44 -11.36 7.72
CA LEU A 68 -16.05 -11.84 7.70
C LEU A 68 -15.58 -12.17 6.28
N LEU A 69 -16.40 -12.89 5.51
CA LEU A 69 -16.09 -13.22 4.11
C LEU A 69 -15.89 -11.96 3.27
N LEU A 70 -16.76 -10.97 3.44
CA LEU A 70 -16.67 -9.69 2.75
C LEU A 70 -15.39 -8.94 3.13
N THR A 71 -15.08 -8.87 4.43
CA THR A 71 -13.87 -8.19 4.93
C THR A 71 -12.61 -8.81 4.32
N ASN A 72 -12.51 -10.15 4.32
CA ASN A 72 -11.38 -10.84 3.67
C ASN A 72 -11.30 -10.54 2.17
N THR A 73 -12.44 -10.54 1.47
CA THR A 73 -12.50 -10.23 0.03
C THR A 73 -12.01 -8.81 -0.25
N MET A 74 -12.39 -7.83 0.57
CA MET A 74 -11.95 -6.44 0.46
C MET A 74 -10.44 -6.30 0.69
N ILE A 75 -9.87 -7.05 1.65
CA ILE A 75 -8.42 -7.08 1.90
C ILE A 75 -7.69 -7.60 0.65
N PHE A 76 -8.09 -8.74 0.11
CA PHE A 76 -7.45 -9.29 -1.10
C PHE A 76 -7.59 -8.35 -2.30
N LEU A 77 -8.75 -7.72 -2.47
CA LEU A 77 -8.98 -6.74 -3.52
C LEU A 77 -8.06 -5.51 -3.36
N CYS A 78 -7.91 -4.99 -2.13
CA CYS A 78 -7.02 -3.87 -1.84
C CYS A 78 -5.57 -4.22 -2.19
N ILE A 79 -5.08 -5.37 -1.73
CA ILE A 79 -3.71 -5.83 -1.98
C ILE A 79 -3.49 -6.02 -3.49
N GLY A 80 -4.42 -6.69 -4.18
CA GLY A 80 -4.34 -6.91 -5.62
C GLY A 80 -4.33 -5.61 -6.44
N LEU A 81 -5.27 -4.70 -6.17
CA LEU A 81 -5.35 -3.41 -6.89
C LEU A 81 -4.12 -2.54 -6.63
N THR A 82 -3.65 -2.47 -5.38
CA THR A 82 -2.44 -1.70 -5.06
C THR A 82 -1.19 -2.30 -5.69
N ALA A 83 -1.05 -3.63 -5.71
CA ALA A 83 0.05 -4.32 -6.40
C ALA A 83 0.03 -4.04 -7.92
N ILE A 84 -1.14 -4.06 -8.56
CA ILE A 84 -1.29 -3.72 -9.98
C ILE A 84 -0.89 -2.26 -10.24
N PHE A 85 -1.39 -1.31 -9.43
CA PHE A 85 -1.03 0.11 -9.63
C PHE A 85 0.47 0.37 -9.45
N ILE A 86 1.09 -0.27 -8.46
CA ILE A 86 2.54 -0.19 -8.26
C ILE A 86 3.27 -0.75 -9.50
N ALA A 87 2.88 -1.93 -9.98
CA ALA A 87 3.50 -2.54 -11.16
C ALA A 87 3.35 -1.67 -12.43
N LEU A 88 2.16 -1.10 -12.66
CA LEU A 88 1.91 -0.19 -13.78
C LEU A 88 2.73 1.09 -13.67
N GLU A 89 2.87 1.65 -12.46
CA GLU A 89 3.69 2.83 -12.23
C GLU A 89 5.17 2.56 -12.48
N VAL A 90 5.70 1.43 -11.99
CA VAL A 90 7.09 1.03 -12.24
C VAL A 90 7.33 0.75 -13.73
N ARG A 91 6.38 0.09 -14.41
CA ARG A 91 6.46 -0.14 -15.87
C ARG A 91 6.53 1.19 -16.63
N LYS A 92 5.68 2.15 -16.27
CA LYS A 92 5.67 3.48 -16.88
C LYS A 92 6.96 4.23 -16.58
N ALA A 93 7.41 4.25 -15.33
CA ALA A 93 8.68 4.88 -14.94
C ALA A 93 9.86 4.31 -15.72
N ARG A 94 9.92 2.97 -15.86
CA ARG A 94 10.98 2.28 -16.60
C ARG A 94 10.98 2.57 -18.10
N SER A 95 9.81 2.83 -18.69
CA SER A 95 9.71 3.26 -20.09
C SER A 95 10.30 4.67 -20.33
N LEU A 96 10.32 5.51 -19.29
CA LEU A 96 10.88 6.86 -19.36
C LEU A 96 12.36 6.91 -18.97
N GLN A 97 12.78 6.11 -18.00
CA GLN A 97 14.15 6.09 -17.49
C GLN A 97 14.58 4.66 -17.13
N PRO A 98 15.80 4.23 -17.51
CA PRO A 98 16.29 2.91 -17.13
C PRO A 98 16.55 2.85 -15.62
N ALA A 99 15.67 2.16 -14.89
CA ALA A 99 15.81 1.84 -13.48
C ALA A 99 16.81 0.68 -13.26
N PRO A 100 17.38 0.52 -12.04
CA PRO A 100 18.29 -0.59 -11.73
C PRO A 100 17.67 -1.95 -12.06
N ALA A 101 18.45 -2.84 -12.66
CA ALA A 101 18.00 -4.14 -13.17
C ALA A 101 17.34 -5.01 -12.10
N SER A 102 17.75 -4.87 -10.83
CA SER A 102 17.28 -5.63 -9.67
C SER A 102 15.84 -5.33 -9.26
N THR A 103 15.19 -4.30 -9.81
CA THR A 103 13.86 -3.87 -9.33
C THR A 103 12.84 -3.80 -10.49
N GLY A 104 12.40 -4.96 -10.96
CA GLY A 104 11.39 -5.09 -12.02
C GLY A 104 9.95 -4.87 -11.53
N PRO A 105 9.00 -4.53 -12.44
CA PRO A 105 7.58 -4.40 -12.10
C PRO A 105 6.99 -5.65 -11.46
N PHE A 106 7.43 -6.82 -11.93
CA PHE A 106 6.97 -8.12 -11.42
C PHE A 106 7.44 -8.40 -9.99
N ILE A 107 8.66 -7.98 -9.64
CA ILE A 107 9.20 -8.12 -8.28
C ILE A 107 8.35 -7.31 -7.30
N TRP A 108 8.02 -6.06 -7.66
CA TRP A 108 7.16 -5.22 -6.83
C TRP A 108 5.74 -5.76 -6.70
N PHE A 109 5.18 -6.32 -7.78
CA PHE A 109 3.89 -6.97 -7.73
C PHE A 109 3.88 -8.10 -6.70
N ILE A 110 4.82 -9.04 -6.81
CA ILE A 110 4.94 -10.18 -5.87
C ILE A 110 5.21 -9.70 -4.45
N ALA A 111 6.17 -8.79 -4.25
CA ALA A 111 6.51 -8.28 -2.93
C ALA A 111 5.30 -7.62 -2.24
N THR A 112 4.50 -6.88 -3.01
CA THR A 112 3.28 -6.23 -2.49
C THR A 112 2.20 -7.26 -2.15
N CYS A 113 2.02 -8.30 -2.96
CA CYS A 113 1.06 -9.36 -2.66
C CYS A 113 1.42 -10.18 -1.42
N LEU A 114 2.71 -10.47 -1.21
CA LEU A 114 3.16 -11.31 -0.10
C LEU A 114 3.31 -10.54 1.22
N ILE A 115 3.82 -9.31 1.18
CA ILE A 115 4.20 -8.56 2.39
C ILE A 115 3.70 -7.11 2.28
N TRP A 116 2.41 -6.93 2.02
CA TRP A 116 1.81 -5.62 1.75
C TRP A 116 2.17 -4.55 2.79
N GLY A 117 2.08 -4.90 4.09
CA GLY A 117 2.32 -3.96 5.19
C GLY A 117 3.73 -3.35 5.23
N ILE A 118 4.73 -4.04 4.67
CA ILE A 118 6.11 -3.55 4.60
C ILE A 118 6.44 -3.06 3.18
N ALA A 119 6.04 -3.82 2.16
CA ALA A 119 6.33 -3.53 0.76
C ALA A 119 5.70 -2.21 0.31
N TYR A 120 4.49 -1.89 0.76
CA TYR A 120 3.79 -0.66 0.39
C TYR A 120 4.50 0.62 0.88
N PRO A 121 4.79 0.81 2.19
CA PRO A 121 5.51 2.00 2.65
C PRO A 121 6.95 2.03 2.11
N PHE A 122 7.60 0.87 1.96
CA PHE A 122 8.92 0.77 1.36
C PHE A 122 8.92 1.22 -0.11
N TYR A 123 7.91 0.82 -0.90
CA TYR A 123 7.71 1.32 -2.25
C TYR A 123 7.53 2.84 -2.27
N ALA A 124 6.71 3.40 -1.38
CA ALA A 124 6.46 4.84 -1.30
C ALA A 124 7.73 5.67 -1.00
N TRP A 125 8.72 5.08 -0.31
CA TRP A 125 10.04 5.65 -0.11
C TRP A 125 10.94 5.49 -1.33
N LYS A 126 11.04 4.26 -1.87
CA LYS A 126 11.87 3.93 -3.03
C LYS A 126 11.42 4.61 -4.33
N ARG A 127 10.18 5.12 -4.33
CA ARG A 127 9.58 5.90 -5.41
C ARG A 127 10.42 7.09 -5.91
N GLN A 128 11.30 7.62 -5.06
CA GLN A 128 12.25 8.68 -5.41
C GLN A 128 13.21 8.28 -6.55
N GLU A 129 13.59 7.01 -6.63
CA GLU A 129 14.52 6.49 -7.64
C GLU A 129 13.91 6.53 -9.05
N TYR A 130 12.58 6.58 -9.12
CA TYR A 130 11.81 6.71 -10.37
C TYR A 130 11.51 8.17 -10.74
N GLY A 131 12.09 9.14 -10.04
CA GLY A 131 11.87 10.57 -10.27
C GLY A 131 10.57 11.15 -9.68
N TYR A 132 9.89 10.41 -8.79
CA TYR A 132 8.70 10.91 -8.08
C TYR A 132 9.05 11.51 -6.71
N ARG A 133 8.14 12.33 -6.15
CA ARG A 133 8.31 12.91 -4.81
C ARG A 133 8.26 11.83 -3.73
N LYS A 134 9.17 11.92 -2.74
CA LYS A 134 9.17 11.10 -1.52
C LYS A 134 7.82 11.19 -0.80
N ARG A 135 7.20 10.04 -0.55
CA ARG A 135 5.88 9.92 0.11
C ARG A 135 5.89 8.86 1.22
N LEU A 136 7.03 8.65 1.86
CA LEU A 136 7.19 7.65 2.93
C LEU A 136 6.17 7.85 4.05
N TRP A 137 6.10 9.06 4.64
CA TRP A 137 5.16 9.36 5.72
C TRP A 137 3.72 9.11 5.33
N SER A 138 3.30 9.55 4.14
CA SER A 138 1.96 9.30 3.66
C SER A 138 1.69 7.81 3.41
N GLY A 139 2.67 7.04 2.93
CA GLY A 139 2.55 5.59 2.77
C GLY A 139 2.39 4.88 4.12
N LEU A 140 3.21 5.24 5.10
CA LEU A 140 3.14 4.69 6.45
C LEU A 140 1.81 4.99 7.15
N CYS A 141 1.34 6.24 7.08
CA CYS A 141 0.05 6.62 7.64
C CYS A 141 -1.11 5.86 7.00
N VAL A 142 -1.08 5.64 5.69
CA VAL A 142 -2.12 4.89 4.97
C VAL A 142 -2.12 3.41 5.37
N THR A 143 -0.94 2.80 5.50
CA THR A 143 -0.83 1.42 5.98
C THR A 143 -1.36 1.27 7.39
N LEU A 144 -0.96 2.16 8.31
CA LEU A 144 -1.45 2.14 9.69
C LEU A 144 -2.96 2.33 9.76
N PHE A 145 -3.50 3.30 9.01
CA PHE A 145 -4.94 3.54 8.92
C PHE A 145 -5.68 2.29 8.44
N PHE A 146 -5.20 1.65 7.37
CA PHE A 146 -5.82 0.45 6.82
C PHE A 146 -5.79 -0.71 7.81
N VAL A 147 -4.65 -0.96 8.47
CA VAL A 147 -4.51 -2.02 9.48
C VAL A 147 -5.45 -1.79 10.67
N ILE A 148 -5.50 -0.55 11.19
CA ILE A 148 -6.41 -0.19 12.28
C ILE A 148 -7.86 -0.37 11.85
N SER A 149 -8.22 0.11 10.66
CA SER A 149 -9.56 -0.05 10.10
C SER A 149 -9.96 -1.51 9.94
N MET A 150 -9.06 -2.40 9.54
CA MET A 150 -9.35 -3.83 9.43
C MET A 150 -9.47 -4.48 10.81
N ALA A 151 -8.59 -4.12 11.75
CA ALA A 151 -8.63 -4.62 13.11
C ALA A 151 -9.95 -4.25 13.81
N THR A 152 -10.44 -3.02 13.64
CA THR A 152 -11.73 -2.59 14.19
C THR A 152 -12.89 -3.33 13.52
N THR A 153 -12.88 -3.53 12.20
CA THR A 153 -13.92 -4.35 11.55
C THR A 153 -13.95 -5.78 12.05
N ILE A 154 -12.80 -6.41 12.28
CA ILE A 154 -12.72 -7.79 12.77
C ILE A 154 -13.23 -7.87 14.21
N ALA A 155 -12.83 -6.93 15.08
CA ALA A 155 -13.30 -6.87 16.46
C ALA A 155 -14.84 -6.72 16.55
N LEU A 156 -15.42 -5.87 15.70
CA LEU A 156 -16.88 -5.71 15.61
C LEU A 156 -17.61 -6.98 15.17
N LEU A 157 -17.02 -7.74 14.24
CA LEU A 157 -17.60 -9.01 13.78
C LEU A 157 -17.50 -10.10 14.83
N GLU A 158 -16.39 -10.14 15.56
CA GLU A 158 -16.17 -11.09 16.65
C GLU A 158 -17.19 -10.86 17.78
N GLU A 159 -17.44 -9.60 18.16
CA GLU A 159 -18.46 -9.25 19.16
C GLU A 159 -19.85 -9.77 18.74
N ARG A 160 -20.26 -9.56 17.48
CA ARG A 160 -21.53 -10.06 16.94
C ARG A 160 -21.62 -11.59 16.89
N SER A 161 -20.50 -12.26 16.62
CA SER A 161 -20.47 -13.73 16.58
C SER A 161 -20.66 -14.36 17.96
N ASN A 162 -20.22 -13.66 19.02
CA ASN A 162 -20.28 -14.13 20.40
C ASN A 162 -21.65 -13.88 21.08
N THR A 163 -22.44 -12.91 20.60
CA THR A 163 -23.73 -12.53 21.20
C THR A 163 -24.72 -13.70 21.34
N PRO A 164 -24.99 -14.51 20.30
CA PRO A 164 -25.96 -15.61 20.42
C PRO A 164 -25.50 -16.68 21.41
N GLN A 165 -24.19 -16.95 21.49
CA GLN A 165 -23.64 -17.90 22.45
C GLN A 165 -23.73 -17.40 23.89
N GLN A 166 -23.54 -16.09 24.11
CA GLN A 166 -23.74 -15.48 25.42
C GLN A 166 -25.21 -15.57 25.85
N GLN A 167 -26.14 -15.19 24.98
CA GLN A 167 -27.57 -15.28 25.27
C GLN A 167 -28.00 -16.71 25.63
N PHE A 168 -27.49 -17.72 24.92
CA PHE A 168 -27.78 -19.12 25.23
C PHE A 168 -27.20 -19.55 26.59
N ARG A 169 -25.97 -19.12 26.93
CA ARG A 169 -25.37 -19.40 28.25
C ARG A 169 -26.16 -18.74 29.37
N ASP A 170 -26.61 -17.51 29.19
CA ASP A 170 -27.39 -16.78 30.18
C ASP A 170 -28.74 -17.47 30.44
N LEU A 171 -29.42 -17.92 29.37
CA LEU A 171 -30.65 -18.72 29.48
C LEU A 171 -30.44 -20.05 30.22
N ILE A 172 -29.33 -20.76 29.98
CA ILE A 172 -28.99 -21.98 30.72
C ILE A 172 -28.83 -21.68 32.21
N ASN A 173 -28.09 -20.62 32.55
CA ASN A 173 -27.89 -20.24 33.94
C ASN A 173 -29.21 -19.84 34.63
N GLU A 174 -30.12 -19.17 33.91
CA GLU A 174 -31.46 -18.84 34.42
C GLU A 174 -32.29 -20.11 34.69
N MET A 175 -32.28 -21.09 33.78
CA MET A 175 -32.99 -22.37 34.00
C MET A 175 -32.44 -23.14 35.21
N GLU A 176 -31.11 -23.14 35.39
CA GLU A 176 -30.47 -23.80 36.54
C GLU A 176 -30.83 -23.10 37.87
N LEU A 177 -30.96 -21.77 37.87
CA LEU A 177 -31.40 -21.01 39.05
C LEU A 177 -32.88 -21.25 39.40
N GLU A 178 -33.73 -21.50 38.40
CA GLU A 178 -35.14 -21.84 38.62
C GLU A 178 -35.37 -23.29 39.06
N GLY A 179 -34.32 -24.12 39.08
CA GLY A 179 -34.37 -25.50 39.58
C GLY A 179 -35.02 -26.50 38.62
N TRP A 180 -34.96 -26.22 37.31
CA TRP A 180 -35.33 -27.16 36.25
C TRP A 180 -34.22 -28.17 35.96
#